data_AF-A0AAV5U9U8-F1
#
_entry.id   AF-A0AAV5U9U8-F1
#
_cell.length_a   1.000
_cell.length_b   1.000
_cell.length_c   1.000
_cell.angle_alpha   90.00
_cell.angle_beta   90.00
_cell.angle_gamma   90.00
#
_symmetry.space_group_name_H-M   'P 1'
#
loop_
_entity.id
_entity.type
_entity.pdbx_description
1 polymer ?
#
loop_
_entity_poly.entity_id
_entity_poly.type
_entity_poly.pdbx_seq_one_letter_code
_entity_poly.pdbx_strand_id
1 'polypeptide(L)'
;IKTISSLRPQLSTPLRLGIDYGYCTLLLTWSTPYCGYFYQDPLYDNTTREVHDLTAGGRFTAFGGRLFASEEHEGSIAKIATHSILPTYFAAYGVFIWCNSTIHRFLNSFHVKLSRKTVALQRRFLIMFIMQSLLPLLVMAPPVIMFLFALTGGYALDTGTFLISFSFWAVPIVQGSVSLSFIMSASTRATPDRSSLGRSTRSIHSTAYATVSLLTWHPSVLYLLLRHPGPLSKVKCAGYICNQTFLAAFVILPNPPFEFLLLCMHQKMVANTESRTRLSERTSKL
;
A
#
# COMPACT_ATOMS: atom_id res chain seq x y z
N ILE A 1 2.48 11.61 -9.90
CA ILE A 1 1.51 12.70 -9.63
C ILE A 1 2.12 13.97 -10.22
N LYS A 2 1.56 14.48 -11.31
CA LYS A 2 2.07 15.66 -12.05
C LYS A 2 0.88 16.56 -12.44
N THR A 3 -0.12 16.59 -11.57
CA THR A 3 -1.53 16.58 -12.01
C THR A 3 -2.22 17.95 -11.97
N ILE A 4 -1.70 18.90 -11.20
CA ILE A 4 -2.20 20.29 -11.16
C ILE A 4 -1.04 21.27 -11.21
N SER A 5 0.02 20.99 -10.46
CA SER A 5 1.22 21.81 -10.41
C SER A 5 1.93 21.96 -11.76
N SER A 6 1.82 20.95 -12.64
CA SER A 6 2.40 20.98 -13.98
C SER A 6 1.62 21.85 -14.97
N LEU A 7 0.39 22.27 -14.65
CA LEU A 7 -0.42 23.18 -15.49
C LEU A 7 0.00 24.64 -15.30
N ARG A 8 0.75 24.96 -14.24
CA ARG A 8 1.29 26.31 -13.98
C ARG A 8 2.81 26.25 -13.88
N PRO A 9 3.53 26.24 -15.03
CA PRO A 9 4.99 26.16 -15.05
C PRO A 9 5.70 27.35 -14.40
N GLN A 10 4.96 28.40 -14.01
CA GLN A 10 5.48 29.57 -13.30
C GLN A 10 5.63 29.37 -11.79
N LEU A 11 4.99 28.36 -11.18
CA LEU A 11 5.10 28.11 -9.75
C LEU A 11 6.46 27.51 -9.39
N SER A 12 7.03 27.89 -8.25
CA SER A 12 8.28 27.29 -7.73
C SER A 12 8.07 25.82 -7.37
N THR A 13 9.10 24.97 -7.56
CA THR A 13 9.07 23.54 -7.21
C THR A 13 8.55 23.24 -5.79
N PRO A 14 8.98 23.94 -4.72
CA PRO A 14 8.46 23.67 -3.38
C PRO A 14 6.95 23.93 -3.26
N LEU A 15 6.45 24.99 -3.90
CA LEU A 15 5.01 25.28 -3.91
C LEU A 15 4.21 24.21 -4.66
N ARG A 16 4.77 23.67 -5.75
CA ARG A 16 4.17 22.55 -6.49
C ARG A 16 4.04 21.30 -5.65
N LEU A 17 5.11 20.93 -4.94
CA LEU A 17 5.10 19.81 -4.01
C LEU A 17 4.13 20.08 -2.86
N GLY A 18 4.10 21.30 -2.32
CA GLY A 18 3.15 21.71 -1.29
C GLY A 18 1.69 21.56 -1.71
N ILE A 19 1.36 21.87 -2.97
CA ILE A 19 0.01 21.65 -3.51
C ILE A 19 -0.26 20.15 -3.72
N ASP A 20 0.69 19.43 -4.34
CA ASP A 20 0.50 18.01 -4.68
C ASP A 20 0.40 17.12 -3.42
N TYR A 21 1.13 17.44 -2.35
CA TYR A 21 1.11 16.68 -1.08
C TYR A 21 0.23 17.32 0.00
N GLY A 22 -0.09 18.61 -0.08
CA GLY A 22 -0.87 19.32 0.94
C GLY A 22 -2.24 18.71 1.15
N TYR A 23 -2.85 18.20 0.08
CA TYR A 23 -4.10 17.44 0.18
C TYR A 23 -3.95 16.16 1.01
N CYS A 24 -2.90 15.36 0.77
CA CYS A 24 -2.62 14.16 1.55
C CYS A 24 -2.32 14.50 3.02
N THR A 25 -1.53 15.55 3.27
CA THR A 25 -1.25 16.04 4.63
C THR A 25 -2.52 16.47 5.35
N LEU A 26 -3.44 17.14 4.66
CA LEU A 26 -4.74 17.55 5.21
C LEU A 26 -5.59 16.33 5.58
N LEU A 27 -5.69 15.32 4.71
CA LEU A 27 -6.42 14.08 5.01
C LEU A 27 -5.79 13.31 6.18
N LEU A 28 -4.46 13.27 6.27
CA LEU A 28 -3.75 12.65 7.39
C LEU A 28 -4.02 13.40 8.69
N THR A 29 -3.90 14.73 8.67
CA THR A 29 -4.16 15.58 9.84
C THR A 29 -5.61 15.41 10.30
N TRP A 30 -6.56 15.37 9.37
CA TRP A 30 -7.98 15.09 9.64
C TRP A 30 -8.19 13.74 10.32
N SER A 31 -7.42 12.72 9.91
CA SER A 31 -7.57 11.35 10.42
C SER A 31 -6.85 11.12 11.75
N THR A 32 -5.88 11.98 12.09
CA THR A 32 -5.00 11.81 13.26
C THR A 32 -5.76 11.67 14.59
N PRO A 33 -6.82 12.44 14.88
CA PRO A 33 -7.58 12.29 16.12
C PRO A 33 -8.20 10.89 16.31
N TYR A 34 -8.48 10.18 15.21
CA TYR A 34 -9.10 8.86 15.24
C TYR A 34 -8.11 7.74 15.55
N CYS A 35 -6.79 7.99 15.46
CA CYS A 35 -5.78 7.00 15.79
C CYS A 35 -5.80 6.60 17.28
N GLY A 36 -6.31 7.47 18.15
CA GLY A 36 -6.42 7.24 19.59
C GLY A 36 -7.73 6.59 20.06
N TYR A 37 -8.61 6.17 19.14
CA TYR A 37 -9.95 5.67 19.52
C TYR A 37 -9.95 4.28 20.14
N PHE A 38 -8.85 3.53 20.03
CA PHE A 38 -8.73 2.25 20.69
C PHE A 38 -8.41 2.44 22.16
N TYR A 39 -9.14 1.73 23.00
CA TYR A 39 -9.01 1.81 24.45
C TYR A 39 -8.83 0.41 25.05
N GLN A 40 -8.39 0.38 26.30
CA GLN A 40 -8.22 -0.86 27.05
C GLN A 40 -9.53 -1.19 27.78
N ASP A 41 -9.95 -2.45 27.71
CA ASP A 41 -11.14 -2.99 28.38
C ASP A 41 -10.81 -4.43 28.83
N PRO A 42 -11.12 -4.84 30.07
CA PRO A 42 -10.92 -6.21 30.53
C PRO A 42 -11.59 -7.26 29.62
N LEU A 43 -12.67 -6.90 28.92
CA LEU A 43 -13.31 -7.76 27.92
C LEU A 43 -12.31 -8.13 26.80
N TYR A 44 -11.54 -7.16 26.30
CA TYR A 44 -10.55 -7.40 25.26
C TYR A 44 -9.40 -8.28 25.76
N ASP A 45 -8.98 -8.08 27.01
CA ASP A 45 -7.95 -8.93 27.62
C ASP A 45 -8.44 -10.37 27.75
N ASN A 46 -9.67 -10.59 28.20
CA ASN A 46 -10.26 -11.93 28.33
C ASN A 46 -10.44 -12.61 26.97
N THR A 47 -10.99 -11.92 25.98
CA THR A 47 -11.12 -12.46 24.61
C THR A 47 -9.76 -12.79 24.01
N THR A 48 -8.75 -11.93 24.22
CA THR A 48 -7.39 -12.18 23.71
C THR A 48 -6.76 -13.40 24.39
N ARG A 49 -6.95 -13.58 25.71
CA ARG A 49 -6.50 -14.78 26.43
C ARG A 49 -7.12 -16.04 25.88
N GLU A 50 -8.43 -16.03 25.66
CA GLU A 50 -9.18 -17.18 25.17
C GLU A 50 -8.76 -17.55 23.74
N VAL A 51 -8.72 -16.57 22.83
CA VAL A 51 -8.40 -16.79 21.41
C VAL A 51 -6.95 -17.24 21.20
N HIS A 52 -6.02 -16.72 22.00
CA HIS A 52 -4.59 -17.02 21.86
C HIS A 52 -4.05 -18.04 22.87
N ASP A 53 -4.91 -18.67 23.68
CA ASP A 53 -4.54 -19.62 24.72
C ASP A 53 -3.40 -19.11 25.63
N LEU A 54 -3.49 -17.85 26.05
CA LEU A 54 -2.44 -17.18 26.83
C LEU A 54 -2.46 -17.66 28.28
N THR A 55 -1.31 -18.10 28.79
CA THR A 55 -1.16 -18.50 30.19
C THR A 55 -1.47 -17.35 31.16
N ALA A 56 -2.10 -17.68 32.29
CA ALA A 56 -2.61 -16.69 33.25
C ALA A 56 -1.54 -15.75 33.84
N GLY A 57 -0.25 -16.13 33.78
CA GLY A 57 0.88 -15.35 34.31
C GLY A 57 1.49 -14.33 33.34
N GLY A 58 1.10 -14.34 32.06
CA GLY A 58 1.62 -13.39 31.07
C GLY A 58 1.08 -11.97 31.29
N ARG A 59 1.97 -10.98 31.38
CA ARG A 59 1.57 -9.56 31.35
C ARG A 59 1.37 -9.15 29.89
N PHE A 60 0.13 -8.91 29.50
CA PHE A 60 -0.20 -8.29 28.21
C PHE A 60 -1.35 -7.30 28.41
N THR A 61 -1.54 -6.42 27.43
CA THR A 61 -2.63 -5.45 27.40
C THR A 61 -3.21 -5.38 26.00
N ALA A 62 -4.49 -5.72 25.88
CA ALA A 62 -5.24 -5.63 24.65
C ALA A 62 -5.91 -4.26 24.53
N PHE A 63 -5.88 -3.72 23.31
CA PHE A 63 -6.59 -2.51 22.94
C PHE A 63 -7.63 -2.87 21.87
N GLY A 64 -8.86 -2.41 22.05
CA GLY A 64 -9.96 -2.69 21.14
C GLY A 64 -10.85 -1.48 20.95
N GLY A 65 -11.90 -1.66 20.16
CA GLY A 65 -12.94 -0.66 19.97
C GLY A 65 -14.29 -1.36 19.79
N ARG A 66 -15.35 -0.77 20.35
CA ARG A 66 -16.72 -1.25 20.17
C ARG A 66 -17.28 -0.79 18.83
N LEU A 67 -18.19 -1.60 18.27
CA LEU A 67 -18.86 -1.28 17.02
C LEU A 67 -19.64 0.05 17.13
N PHE A 68 -20.44 0.16 18.20
CA PHE A 68 -21.22 1.35 18.55
C PHE A 68 -20.65 2.01 19.80
N ALA A 69 -20.93 3.31 19.96
CA ALA A 69 -20.50 4.05 21.14
C ALA A 69 -21.26 3.57 22.38
N SER A 70 -20.60 3.64 23.54
CA SER A 70 -21.22 3.40 24.85
C SER A 70 -21.06 4.63 25.74
N GLU A 71 -21.81 4.70 26.84
CA GLU A 71 -21.73 5.84 27.78
C GLU A 71 -20.31 6.06 28.32
N GLU A 72 -19.57 4.97 28.56
CA GLU A 72 -18.18 5.02 29.03
C GLU A 72 -17.17 5.42 27.93
N HIS A 73 -17.51 5.17 26.66
CA HIS A 73 -16.60 5.31 25.53
C HIS A 73 -17.34 5.84 24.30
N GLU A 74 -17.19 7.14 24.06
CA GLU A 74 -17.81 7.83 22.91
C GLU A 74 -17.18 7.39 21.56
N GLY A 75 -15.96 6.85 21.62
CA GLY A 75 -15.26 6.33 20.45
C GLY A 75 -15.83 4.99 20.00
N SER A 76 -16.27 4.90 18.75
CA SER A 76 -16.74 3.66 18.14
C SER A 76 -16.14 3.43 16.78
N ILE A 77 -16.01 2.17 16.39
CA ILE A 77 -15.52 1.78 15.05
C ILE A 77 -16.44 2.35 13.98
N ALA A 78 -17.76 2.39 14.21
CA ALA A 78 -18.70 3.04 13.29
C ALA A 78 -18.41 4.54 13.12
N LYS A 79 -18.07 5.26 14.21
CA LYS A 79 -17.71 6.69 14.15
C LYS A 79 -16.39 6.91 13.39
N ILE A 80 -15.38 6.06 13.60
CA ILE A 80 -14.13 6.10 12.82
C ILE A 80 -14.42 5.86 11.33
N ALA A 81 -15.23 4.84 11.01
CA ALA A 81 -15.58 4.52 9.64
C ALA A 81 -16.32 5.67 8.94
N THR A 82 -17.29 6.28 9.61
CA THR A 82 -18.15 7.32 9.03
C THR A 82 -17.52 8.71 9.01
N HIS A 83 -16.70 9.08 10.01
CA HIS A 83 -16.12 10.43 10.11
C HIS A 83 -14.65 10.52 9.67
N SER A 84 -13.92 9.40 9.64
CA SER A 84 -12.52 9.37 9.19
C SER A 84 -12.39 8.65 7.85
N ILE A 85 -12.76 7.37 7.78
CA ILE A 85 -12.42 6.52 6.63
C ILE A 85 -13.26 6.90 5.40
N LEU A 86 -14.60 6.91 5.51
CA LEU A 86 -15.46 7.21 4.37
C LEU A 86 -15.21 8.61 3.78
N PRO A 87 -15.11 9.70 4.56
CA PRO A 87 -14.88 11.04 3.99
C PRO A 87 -13.53 11.15 3.29
N THR A 88 -12.46 10.63 3.88
CA THR A 88 -11.13 10.66 3.26
C THR A 88 -11.09 9.83 1.98
N TYR A 89 -11.77 8.70 1.98
CA TYR A 89 -11.94 7.84 0.81
C TYR A 89 -12.71 8.56 -0.32
N PHE A 90 -13.91 9.06 -0.03
CA PHE A 90 -14.72 9.80 -1.00
C PHE A 90 -13.98 11.00 -1.58
N ALA A 91 -13.29 11.76 -0.72
CA ALA A 91 -12.53 12.91 -1.16
C ALA A 91 -11.38 12.49 -2.10
N ALA A 92 -10.61 11.44 -1.75
CA ALA A 92 -9.53 10.94 -2.58
C ALA A 92 -10.02 10.48 -3.97
N TYR A 93 -11.12 9.73 -4.03
CA TYR A 93 -11.72 9.32 -5.31
C TYR A 93 -12.34 10.48 -6.08
N GLY A 94 -12.91 11.48 -5.38
CA GLY A 94 -13.39 12.71 -5.99
C GLY A 94 -12.28 13.45 -6.72
N VAL A 95 -11.12 13.64 -6.06
CA VAL A 95 -9.92 14.23 -6.68
C VAL A 95 -9.44 13.39 -7.85
N PHE A 96 -9.42 12.07 -7.74
CA PHE A 96 -9.06 11.17 -8.82
C PHE A 96 -9.98 11.32 -10.04
N ILE A 97 -11.30 11.25 -9.85
CA ILE A 97 -12.30 11.38 -10.93
C ILE A 97 -12.18 12.75 -11.59
N TRP A 98 -12.02 13.81 -10.79
CA TRP A 98 -11.80 15.17 -11.30
C TRP A 98 -10.52 15.25 -12.13
N CYS A 99 -9.38 14.75 -11.64
CA CYS A 99 -8.12 14.75 -12.38
C CYS A 99 -8.26 14.03 -13.74
N ASN A 100 -8.84 12.83 -13.77
CA ASN A 100 -9.04 12.08 -15.01
C ASN A 100 -9.98 12.80 -15.97
N SER A 101 -11.08 13.35 -15.47
CA SER A 101 -12.04 14.10 -16.27
C SER A 101 -11.40 15.35 -16.87
N THR A 102 -10.56 16.04 -16.11
CA THR A 102 -9.82 17.23 -16.57
C THR A 102 -8.82 16.86 -17.64
N ILE A 103 -8.02 15.80 -17.44
CA ILE A 103 -7.06 15.33 -18.45
C ILE A 103 -7.80 14.90 -19.72
N HIS A 104 -8.91 14.17 -19.60
CA HIS A 104 -9.71 13.76 -20.75
C HIS A 104 -10.28 14.95 -21.53
N ARG A 105 -10.85 15.95 -20.83
CA ARG A 105 -11.32 17.20 -21.45
C ARG A 105 -10.19 17.95 -22.14
N PHE A 106 -9.05 18.08 -21.48
CA PHE A 106 -7.85 18.73 -22.02
C PHE A 106 -7.39 18.05 -23.31
N LEU A 107 -7.28 16.71 -23.32
CA LEU A 107 -6.89 15.95 -24.51
C LEU A 107 -7.89 16.10 -25.68
N ASN A 108 -9.16 16.35 -25.41
CA ASN A 108 -10.18 16.56 -26.44
C ASN A 108 -10.30 18.03 -26.88
N SER A 109 -9.95 18.99 -26.02
CA SER A 109 -10.10 20.43 -26.31
C SER A 109 -8.98 20.99 -27.18
N PHE A 110 -7.78 20.39 -27.19
CA PHE A 110 -6.73 20.84 -28.10
C PHE A 110 -7.05 20.43 -29.55
N HIS A 111 -7.58 21.39 -30.30
CA HIS A 111 -7.48 21.42 -31.77
C HIS A 111 -6.03 21.66 -32.27
N VAL A 112 -5.06 21.73 -31.35
CA VAL A 112 -3.65 21.84 -31.70
C VAL A 112 -3.24 20.59 -32.45
N LYS A 113 -2.58 20.79 -33.60
CA LYS A 113 -2.06 19.77 -34.53
C LYS A 113 -0.98 18.90 -33.87
N LEU A 114 -1.30 18.18 -32.79
CA LEU A 114 -0.46 17.12 -32.26
C LEU A 114 -0.44 15.99 -33.28
N SER A 115 0.75 15.41 -33.47
CA SER A 115 0.90 14.20 -34.28
C SER A 115 -0.06 13.11 -33.76
N ARG A 116 -0.68 12.36 -34.68
CA ARG A 116 -1.49 11.17 -34.36
C ARG A 116 -0.75 10.21 -33.42
N LYS A 117 0.57 10.13 -33.53
CA LYS A 117 1.44 9.33 -32.67
C LYS A 117 1.43 9.83 -31.21
N THR A 118 1.52 11.14 -30.99
CA THR A 118 1.50 11.74 -29.65
C THR A 118 0.15 11.53 -28.96
N VAL A 119 -0.95 11.75 -29.68
CA VAL A 119 -2.31 11.52 -29.15
C VAL A 119 -2.52 10.07 -28.76
N ALA A 120 -2.08 9.12 -29.60
CA ALA A 120 -2.17 7.70 -29.28
C ALA A 120 -1.34 7.31 -28.04
N LEU A 121 -0.15 7.91 -27.86
CA LEU A 121 0.68 7.70 -26.69
C LEU A 121 0.02 8.27 -25.42
N GLN A 122 -0.53 9.48 -25.49
CA GLN A 122 -1.22 10.12 -24.36
C GLN A 122 -2.47 9.34 -23.93
N ARG A 123 -3.28 8.84 -24.88
CA ARG A 123 -4.43 7.99 -24.57
C ARG A 123 -4.03 6.70 -23.84
N ARG A 124 -2.96 6.04 -24.29
CA ARG A 124 -2.43 4.85 -23.61
C ARG A 124 -1.93 5.15 -22.20
N PHE A 125 -1.25 6.28 -22.03
CA PHE A 125 -0.81 6.73 -20.71
C PHE A 125 -1.99 7.00 -19.78
N LEU A 126 -3.05 7.65 -20.26
CA LEU A 126 -4.28 7.88 -19.49
C LEU A 126 -4.95 6.56 -19.07
N ILE A 127 -5.09 5.59 -19.99
CA ILE A 127 -5.65 4.28 -19.69
C ILE A 127 -4.82 3.57 -18.61
N MET A 128 -3.49 3.59 -18.72
CA MET A 128 -2.61 3.02 -17.70
C MET A 128 -2.82 3.68 -16.33
N PHE A 129 -2.88 5.01 -16.30
CA PHE A 129 -3.08 5.76 -15.06
C PHE A 129 -4.42 5.42 -14.39
N ILE A 130 -5.49 5.30 -15.20
CA ILE A 130 -6.81 4.86 -14.73
C ILE A 130 -6.71 3.44 -14.15
N MET A 131 -6.08 2.51 -14.86
CA MET A 131 -5.91 1.13 -14.40
C MET A 131 -5.12 1.04 -13.10
N GLN A 132 -4.00 1.76 -12.98
CA GLN A 132 -3.18 1.79 -11.76
C GLN A 132 -3.94 2.31 -10.53
N SER A 133 -4.94 3.15 -10.75
CA SER A 133 -5.72 3.79 -9.68
C SER A 133 -7.01 3.03 -9.35
N LEU A 134 -7.63 2.38 -10.33
CA LEU A 134 -8.80 1.51 -10.13
C LEU A 134 -8.43 0.13 -9.61
N LEU A 135 -7.22 -0.34 -9.87
CA LEU A 135 -6.82 -1.69 -9.46
C LEU A 135 -6.74 -1.88 -7.94
N PRO A 136 -6.18 -0.94 -7.14
CA PRO A 136 -6.26 -1.00 -5.69
C PRO A 136 -7.70 -1.10 -5.19
N LEU A 137 -8.63 -0.33 -5.80
CA LEU A 137 -10.06 -0.40 -5.47
C LEU A 137 -10.60 -1.82 -5.67
N LEU A 138 -10.27 -2.44 -6.81
CA LEU A 138 -10.71 -3.79 -7.12
C LEU A 138 -10.13 -4.84 -6.17
N VAL A 139 -8.84 -4.72 -5.82
CA VAL A 139 -8.15 -5.62 -4.89
C VAL A 139 -8.64 -5.45 -3.45
N MET A 140 -9.01 -4.22 -3.08
CA MET A 140 -9.53 -3.86 -1.77
C MET A 140 -11.04 -4.06 -1.62
N ALA A 141 -11.78 -4.24 -2.72
CA ALA A 141 -13.23 -4.45 -2.63
C ALA A 141 -13.61 -5.72 -1.85
N PRO A 142 -13.03 -6.92 -2.11
CA PRO A 142 -13.35 -8.11 -1.33
C PRO A 142 -13.14 -7.97 0.19
N PRO A 143 -11.98 -7.51 0.71
CA PRO A 143 -11.79 -7.38 2.15
C PRO A 143 -12.70 -6.31 2.77
N VAL A 144 -13.02 -5.24 2.06
CA VAL A 144 -13.98 -4.21 2.53
C VAL A 144 -15.39 -4.77 2.57
N ILE A 145 -15.85 -5.48 1.55
CA ILE A 145 -17.18 -6.11 1.51
C ILE A 145 -17.31 -7.13 2.64
N MET A 146 -16.29 -7.98 2.82
CA MET A 146 -16.26 -8.97 3.91
C MET A 146 -16.24 -8.29 5.28
N PHE A 147 -15.47 -7.22 5.45
CA PHE A 147 -15.46 -6.43 6.67
C PHE A 147 -16.85 -5.85 6.97
N LEU A 148 -17.51 -5.22 5.99
CA LEU A 148 -18.86 -4.68 6.15
C LEU A 148 -19.87 -5.78 6.47
N PHE A 149 -19.79 -6.92 5.80
CA PHE A 149 -20.66 -8.07 6.07
C PHE A 149 -20.50 -8.59 7.50
N ALA A 150 -19.25 -8.80 7.95
CA ALA A 150 -18.95 -9.21 9.30
C ALA A 150 -19.44 -8.17 10.33
N LEU A 151 -19.25 -6.88 10.03
CA LEU A 151 -19.72 -5.77 10.85
C LEU A 151 -21.24 -5.77 11.01
N THR A 152 -21.99 -5.97 9.92
CA THR A 152 -23.46 -6.00 9.93
C THR A 152 -24.03 -7.27 10.52
N GLY A 153 -23.32 -8.40 10.39
CA GLY A 153 -23.75 -9.71 10.88
C GLY A 153 -23.31 -10.01 12.32
N GLY A 154 -22.43 -9.18 12.90
CA GLY A 154 -21.84 -9.44 14.21
C GLY A 154 -20.89 -10.64 14.23
N TYR A 155 -20.31 -10.98 13.09
CA TYR A 155 -19.38 -12.11 12.98
C TYR A 155 -17.98 -11.72 13.45
N ALA A 156 -17.31 -12.62 14.18
CA ALA A 156 -15.89 -12.49 14.48
C ALA A 156 -15.07 -12.52 13.17
N LEU A 157 -14.10 -11.62 13.05
CA LEU A 157 -13.32 -11.42 11.83
C LEU A 157 -12.07 -12.29 11.75
N ASP A 158 -11.84 -13.17 12.73
CA ASP A 158 -10.60 -13.91 13.01
C ASP A 158 -9.81 -14.30 11.76
N THR A 159 -10.28 -15.31 11.01
CA THR A 159 -9.61 -15.77 9.78
C THR A 159 -9.73 -14.76 8.64
N GLY A 160 -10.78 -13.94 8.63
CA GLY A 160 -10.98 -12.87 7.64
C GLY A 160 -9.90 -11.78 7.71
N THR A 161 -9.35 -11.50 8.89
CA THR A 161 -8.28 -10.50 9.04
C THR A 161 -7.02 -10.84 8.24
N PHE A 162 -6.73 -12.13 8.03
CA PHE A 162 -5.64 -12.57 7.15
C PHE A 162 -5.90 -12.21 5.70
N LEU A 163 -7.13 -12.40 5.21
CA LEU A 163 -7.50 -12.01 3.85
C LEU A 163 -7.42 -10.49 3.67
N ILE A 164 -7.88 -9.72 4.66
CA ILE A 164 -7.76 -8.25 4.67
C ILE A 164 -6.29 -7.85 4.58
N SER A 165 -5.45 -8.42 5.44
CA SER A 165 -4.00 -8.14 5.45
C SER A 165 -3.36 -8.50 4.12
N PHE A 166 -3.62 -9.70 3.58
CA PHE A 166 -3.07 -10.15 2.31
C PHE A 166 -3.48 -9.23 1.14
N SER A 167 -4.73 -8.77 1.10
CA SER A 167 -5.19 -7.82 0.10
C SER A 167 -4.41 -6.50 0.13
N PHE A 168 -4.14 -5.94 1.32
CA PHE A 168 -3.33 -4.74 1.45
C PHE A 168 -1.91 -4.93 0.91
N TRP A 169 -1.28 -6.07 1.20
CA TRP A 169 0.05 -6.41 0.67
C TRP A 169 0.04 -6.72 -0.83
N ALA A 170 -1.08 -7.19 -1.38
CA ALA A 170 -1.20 -7.48 -2.81
C ALA A 170 -1.31 -6.21 -3.67
N VAL A 171 -1.94 -5.14 -3.16
CA VAL A 171 -2.10 -3.86 -3.87
C VAL A 171 -0.78 -3.35 -4.49
N PRO A 172 0.30 -3.14 -3.72
CA PRO A 172 1.56 -2.64 -4.26
C PRO A 172 2.16 -3.59 -5.32
N ILE A 173 2.06 -4.91 -5.12
CA ILE A 173 2.57 -5.92 -6.07
C ILE A 173 1.85 -5.80 -7.42
N VAL A 174 0.52 -5.73 -7.40
CA VAL A 174 -0.26 -5.65 -8.64
C VAL A 174 -0.05 -4.30 -9.33
N GLN A 175 0.07 -3.20 -8.58
CA GLN A 175 0.42 -1.89 -9.13
C GLN A 175 1.79 -1.90 -9.81
N GLY A 176 2.80 -2.51 -9.16
CA GLY A 176 4.13 -2.71 -9.74
C GLY A 176 4.07 -3.54 -11.02
N SER A 177 3.28 -4.62 -11.03
CA SER A 177 3.09 -5.51 -12.18
C SER A 177 2.58 -4.75 -13.41
N VAL A 178 1.51 -3.98 -13.24
CA VAL A 178 0.87 -3.23 -14.32
C VAL A 178 1.82 -2.16 -14.87
N SER A 179 2.50 -1.45 -13.98
CA SER A 179 3.50 -0.42 -14.35
C SER A 179 4.62 -1.02 -15.20
N LEU A 180 5.15 -2.16 -14.78
CA LEU A 180 6.26 -2.83 -15.45
C LEU A 180 5.84 -3.40 -16.80
N SER A 181 4.68 -4.06 -16.86
CA SER A 181 4.08 -4.56 -18.11
C SER A 181 3.94 -3.44 -19.15
N PHE A 182 3.54 -2.24 -18.71
CA PHE A 182 3.48 -1.08 -19.60
C PHE A 182 4.85 -0.63 -20.11
N ILE A 183 5.86 -0.53 -19.24
CA ILE A 183 7.22 -0.12 -19.63
C ILE A 183 7.81 -1.12 -20.65
N MET A 184 7.62 -2.41 -20.42
CA MET A 184 8.08 -3.47 -21.33
C MET A 184 7.35 -3.39 -22.68
N SER A 185 6.04 -3.14 -22.66
CA SER A 185 5.22 -2.96 -23.86
C SER A 185 5.58 -1.70 -24.66
N ALA A 186 6.06 -0.65 -23.98
CA ALA A 186 6.53 0.57 -24.63
C ALA A 186 7.92 0.38 -25.28
N SER A 187 8.83 -0.31 -24.60
CA SER A 187 10.20 -0.58 -25.08
C SER A 187 10.22 -1.45 -26.34
N THR A 188 9.39 -2.48 -26.39
CA THR A 188 9.31 -3.42 -27.54
C THR A 188 8.84 -2.78 -28.84
N ARG A 189 8.14 -1.64 -28.79
CA ARG A 189 7.59 -0.94 -29.97
C ARG A 189 8.51 0.15 -30.53
N ALA A 190 9.59 0.49 -29.83
CA ALA A 190 10.47 1.61 -30.19
C ALA A 190 11.54 1.24 -31.24
N THR A 191 11.69 -0.02 -31.61
CA THR A 191 12.68 -0.48 -32.60
C THR A 191 12.02 -1.04 -33.87
N PRO A 192 11.54 -0.17 -34.77
CA PRO A 192 11.52 -0.51 -36.17
C PRO A 192 12.96 -0.45 -36.68
N ASP A 193 13.43 -1.53 -37.29
CA ASP A 193 14.43 -1.46 -38.36
C ASP A 193 15.93 -1.51 -38.04
N ARG A 194 16.40 -2.44 -37.20
CA ARG A 194 17.81 -2.88 -37.26
C ARG A 194 17.97 -4.40 -37.18
N SER A 195 18.29 -4.97 -38.34
CA SER A 195 19.01 -6.23 -38.61
C SER A 195 18.56 -7.49 -37.87
N SER A 196 18.06 -8.44 -38.66
CA SER A 196 17.44 -9.74 -38.32
C SER A 196 18.32 -10.78 -37.62
N LEU A 197 19.57 -10.49 -37.20
CA LEU A 197 20.52 -11.56 -36.88
C LEU A 197 20.75 -11.90 -35.38
N GLY A 198 19.98 -11.36 -34.42
CA GLY A 198 20.29 -11.59 -32.99
C GLY A 198 19.14 -11.46 -32.00
N ARG A 199 17.94 -11.97 -32.33
CA ARG A 199 16.70 -11.68 -31.57
C ARG A 199 16.33 -12.65 -30.43
N SER A 200 17.05 -13.77 -30.25
CA SER A 200 16.54 -14.86 -29.39
C SER A 200 16.81 -14.69 -27.88
N THR A 201 17.91 -14.07 -27.47
CA THR A 201 18.35 -14.13 -26.05
C THR A 201 17.95 -12.96 -25.15
N ARG A 202 17.54 -11.81 -25.69
CA ARG A 202 17.19 -10.63 -24.84
C ARG A 202 15.76 -10.64 -24.28
N SER A 203 14.84 -11.39 -24.87
CA SER A 203 13.43 -11.42 -24.44
C SER A 203 13.27 -12.14 -23.09
N ILE A 204 14.00 -13.24 -22.88
CA ILE A 204 13.86 -14.11 -21.70
C ILE A 204 14.39 -13.42 -20.42
N HIS A 205 15.50 -12.67 -20.52
CA HIS A 205 16.08 -11.97 -19.36
C HIS A 205 15.20 -10.84 -18.82
N SER A 206 14.46 -10.15 -19.69
CA SER A 206 13.58 -9.04 -19.30
C SER A 206 12.36 -9.55 -18.52
N THR A 207 11.74 -10.62 -19.00
CA THR A 207 10.61 -11.28 -18.33
C THR A 207 11.04 -11.90 -17.00
N ALA A 208 12.22 -12.51 -16.94
CA ALA A 208 12.76 -13.06 -15.68
C ALA A 208 13.02 -11.97 -14.63
N TYR A 209 13.60 -10.83 -15.00
CA TYR A 209 13.82 -9.71 -14.06
C TYR A 209 12.51 -9.09 -13.55
N ALA A 210 11.48 -9.06 -14.40
CA ALA A 210 10.15 -8.58 -14.04
C ALA A 210 9.45 -9.53 -13.07
N THR A 211 9.48 -10.84 -13.34
CA THR A 211 8.93 -11.86 -12.46
C THR A 211 9.70 -11.92 -11.13
N VAL A 212 11.02 -11.76 -11.14
CA VAL A 212 11.85 -11.70 -9.92
C VAL A 212 11.58 -10.41 -9.15
N SER A 213 11.43 -9.25 -9.80
CA SER A 213 11.05 -7.99 -9.13
C SER A 213 9.64 -8.05 -8.51
N LEU A 214 8.75 -8.84 -9.10
CA LEU A 214 7.40 -9.10 -8.58
C LEU A 214 7.37 -10.06 -7.41
N LEU A 215 8.20 -11.11 -7.46
CA LEU A 215 8.34 -12.07 -6.36
C LEU A 215 9.14 -11.49 -5.18
N THR A 216 10.02 -10.52 -5.43
CA THR A 216 10.88 -9.89 -4.41
C THR A 216 10.18 -8.87 -3.51
N TRP A 217 8.92 -8.53 -3.77
CA TRP A 217 8.09 -7.69 -2.89
C TRP A 217 7.46 -8.44 -1.71
N HIS A 218 7.75 -9.74 -1.57
CA HIS A 218 7.34 -10.52 -0.39
C HIS A 218 8.36 -10.35 0.75
N PRO A 219 7.93 -10.19 2.02
CA PRO A 219 8.79 -10.34 3.20
C PRO A 219 9.60 -11.66 3.18
N SER A 220 9.08 -12.67 2.50
CA SER A 220 9.75 -13.97 2.29
C SER A 220 10.98 -13.88 1.40
N VAL A 221 11.07 -12.93 0.46
CA VAL A 221 12.29 -12.75 -0.34
C VAL A 221 13.31 -11.89 0.36
N LEU A 222 12.90 -10.90 1.17
CA LEU A 222 13.80 -10.24 2.12
C LEU A 222 14.36 -11.27 3.12
N TYR A 223 13.51 -12.15 3.64
CA TYR A 223 13.89 -13.25 4.52
C TYR A 223 14.84 -14.25 3.83
N LEU A 224 14.57 -14.65 2.58
CA LEU A 224 15.45 -15.53 1.80
C LEU A 224 16.78 -14.84 1.43
N LEU A 225 16.79 -13.54 1.14
CA LEU A 225 18.00 -12.75 0.86
C LEU A 225 18.86 -12.55 2.11
N LEU A 226 18.25 -12.38 3.27
CA LEU A 226 18.94 -12.30 4.56
C LEU A 226 19.49 -13.66 5.00
N ARG A 227 18.76 -14.76 4.72
CA ARG A 227 19.09 -16.11 5.19
C ARG A 227 19.97 -16.92 4.22
N HIS A 228 19.90 -16.63 2.92
CA HIS A 228 20.71 -17.26 1.86
C HIS A 228 21.31 -16.20 0.93
N PRO A 229 22.44 -15.58 1.33
CA PRO A 229 23.16 -14.64 0.48
C PRO A 229 23.85 -15.42 -0.64
N GLY A 230 23.10 -15.73 -1.70
CA GLY A 230 23.66 -16.14 -2.98
C GLY A 230 24.54 -15.03 -3.59
N PRO A 231 24.99 -15.16 -4.86
CA PRO A 231 26.15 -14.46 -5.42
C PRO A 231 26.02 -12.92 -5.57
N LEU A 232 24.97 -12.29 -5.03
CA LEU A 232 24.89 -10.84 -4.94
C LEU A 232 25.86 -10.32 -3.88
N SER A 233 26.71 -9.37 -4.27
CA SER A 233 27.61 -8.70 -3.32
C SER A 233 26.80 -8.00 -2.21
N LYS A 234 27.31 -8.07 -0.98
CA LYS A 234 26.68 -7.49 0.23
C LYS A 234 26.25 -6.02 0.02
N VAL A 235 27.02 -5.26 -0.75
CA VAL A 235 26.74 -3.85 -1.08
C VAL A 235 25.51 -3.69 -1.98
N LYS A 236 25.32 -4.57 -2.98
CA LYS A 236 24.14 -4.54 -3.86
C LYS A 236 22.88 -4.98 -3.12
N CYS A 237 23.01 -5.95 -2.21
CA CYS A 237 21.92 -6.38 -1.35
C CYS A 237 21.48 -5.25 -0.40
N ALA A 238 22.44 -4.59 0.28
CA ALA A 238 22.15 -3.45 1.15
C ALA A 238 21.53 -2.26 0.40
N GLY A 239 22.03 -1.94 -0.80
CA GLY A 239 21.46 -0.88 -1.64
C GLY A 239 20.03 -1.21 -2.09
N TYR A 240 19.74 -2.47 -2.41
CA TYR A 240 18.40 -2.91 -2.77
C TYR A 240 17.44 -2.87 -1.58
N ILE A 241 17.86 -3.36 -0.41
CA ILE A 241 17.08 -3.31 0.83
C ILE A 241 16.78 -1.86 1.23
N CYS A 242 17.78 -0.98 1.20
CA CYS A 242 17.61 0.43 1.53
C CYS A 242 16.65 1.12 0.55
N ASN A 243 16.81 0.88 -0.75
CA ASN A 243 15.95 1.45 -1.78
C ASN A 243 14.51 0.95 -1.70
N GLN A 244 14.29 -0.35 -1.48
CA GLN A 244 12.94 -0.92 -1.31
C GLN A 244 12.29 -0.48 0.00
N THR A 245 13.05 -0.37 1.10
CA THR A 245 12.53 0.14 2.38
C THR A 245 12.14 1.62 2.26
N PHE A 246 12.96 2.42 1.58
CA PHE A 246 12.68 3.82 1.31
C PHE A 246 11.46 3.97 0.39
N LEU A 247 11.40 3.24 -0.74
CA LEU A 247 10.25 3.26 -1.64
C LEU A 247 8.97 2.75 -0.97
N ALA A 248 9.04 1.67 -0.20
CA ALA A 248 7.91 1.17 0.57
C ALA A 248 7.45 2.22 1.59
N ALA A 249 8.37 2.83 2.35
CA ALA A 249 8.03 3.93 3.25
C ALA A 249 7.33 5.08 2.51
N PHE A 250 7.81 5.51 1.34
CA PHE A 250 7.18 6.58 0.55
C PHE A 250 5.91 6.19 -0.19
N VAL A 251 5.61 4.90 -0.34
CA VAL A 251 4.35 4.38 -0.94
C VAL A 251 3.31 4.07 0.15
N ILE A 252 3.76 3.69 1.34
CA ILE A 252 2.96 3.40 2.53
C ILE A 252 2.60 4.70 3.28
N LEU A 253 3.52 5.67 3.39
CA LEU A 253 3.32 6.95 4.08
C LEU A 253 2.24 7.87 3.47
N PRO A 254 1.92 7.84 2.15
CA PRO A 254 0.78 8.55 1.58
C PRO A 254 -0.55 7.79 1.68
N ASN A 255 -0.56 6.57 2.23
CA ASN A 255 -1.77 5.82 2.61
C ASN A 255 -2.01 5.76 4.15
N PRO A 256 -1.77 6.85 4.92
CA PRO A 256 -1.34 6.75 6.32
C PRO A 256 -2.39 6.37 7.37
N PRO A 257 -3.69 6.70 7.30
CA PRO A 257 -4.52 6.50 8.49
C PRO A 257 -4.92 5.04 8.71
N PHE A 258 -4.84 4.18 7.68
CA PHE A 258 -5.31 2.79 7.78
C PHE A 258 -4.17 1.80 7.97
N GLU A 259 -3.05 1.98 7.26
CA GLU A 259 -1.88 1.10 7.39
C GLU A 259 -1.09 1.33 8.68
N PHE A 260 -1.00 2.58 9.18
CA PHE A 260 -0.41 2.85 10.50
C PHE A 260 -1.25 2.25 11.63
N LEU A 261 -2.59 2.35 11.52
CA LEU A 261 -3.54 1.74 12.45
C LEU A 261 -3.38 0.21 12.46
N LEU A 262 -3.35 -0.43 11.28
CA LEU A 262 -3.15 -1.87 11.13
C LEU A 262 -1.76 -2.34 11.56
N LEU A 263 -0.71 -1.55 11.30
CA LEU A 263 0.66 -1.84 11.77
C LEU A 263 0.75 -1.71 13.30
N CYS A 264 0.09 -0.73 13.92
CA CYS A 264 0.00 -0.63 15.37
C CYS A 264 -0.80 -1.79 15.97
N MET A 265 -1.91 -2.21 15.34
CA MET A 265 -2.67 -3.39 15.77
C MET A 265 -1.87 -4.69 15.59
N HIS A 266 -1.17 -4.84 14.47
CA HIS A 266 -0.33 -6.00 14.16
C HIS A 266 0.92 -6.06 15.03
N GLN A 267 1.63 -4.95 15.26
CA GLN A 267 2.78 -4.90 16.15
C GLN A 267 2.39 -5.15 17.61
N LYS A 268 1.20 -4.70 18.06
CA LYS A 268 0.68 -5.05 19.39
C LYS A 268 0.25 -6.52 19.50
N MET A 269 -0.19 -7.14 18.40
CA MET A 269 -0.45 -8.59 18.32
C MET A 269 0.83 -9.43 18.26
N VAL A 270 1.88 -8.95 17.60
CA VAL A 270 3.15 -9.67 17.39
C VAL A 270 4.14 -9.45 18.55
N ALA A 271 4.07 -8.32 19.27
CA ALA A 271 4.90 -8.08 20.45
C ALA A 271 4.57 -8.99 21.65
N ASN A 272 3.52 -9.81 21.57
CA ASN A 272 3.12 -10.79 22.60
C ASN A 272 3.26 -12.25 22.15
N THR A 273 3.92 -12.54 21.03
CA THR A 273 4.28 -13.93 20.70
C THR A 273 5.67 -14.27 21.27
N GLU A 274 5.70 -15.04 22.35
CA GLU A 274 6.92 -15.74 22.79
C GLU A 274 7.30 -16.81 21.74
N SER A 275 8.06 -16.40 20.72
CA SER A 275 8.71 -17.32 19.80
C SER A 275 9.82 -18.09 20.51
N ARG A 276 9.59 -19.38 20.70
CA ARG A 276 10.47 -20.44 21.24
C ARG A 276 11.76 -20.71 20.44
N THR A 277 12.54 -19.68 20.10
CA THR A 277 13.91 -19.85 19.61
C THR A 277 14.90 -19.29 20.63
N ARG A 278 15.29 -20.16 21.56
CA ARG A 278 16.51 -20.04 22.38
C ARG A 278 17.70 -19.73 21.46
N LEU A 279 18.23 -18.52 21.56
CA LEU A 279 19.67 -18.33 21.36
C LEU A 279 20.33 -18.59 22.71
N SER A 280 21.21 -19.60 22.70
CA SER A 280 22.06 -20.03 23.79
C SER A 280 22.74 -18.86 24.49
N GLU A 281 22.48 -18.71 25.79
CA GLU A 281 23.30 -17.93 26.69
C GLU A 281 24.64 -18.66 26.88
N ARG A 282 25.61 -18.35 26.01
CA ARG A 282 27.02 -18.61 26.27
C ARG A 282 27.81 -17.33 26.03
N THR A 283 28.60 -17.01 27.05
CA THR A 283 29.73 -16.07 27.08
C THR A 283 29.42 -14.59 27.31
N SER A 284 29.34 -14.21 28.59
CA SER A 284 30.11 -13.07 29.09
C SER A 284 30.44 -13.33 30.57
N LYS A 285 31.63 -13.92 30.79
CA LYS A 285 32.41 -13.63 31.99
C LYS A 285 33.08 -12.28 31.73
N LEU A 286 32.72 -11.28 32.52
CA LEU A 286 33.56 -10.18 33.00
C LEU A 286 32.80 -9.43 34.08
#